data_AF-A0A521G8E2-F1
#
_entry.id   AF-A0A521G8E2-F1
#
_cell.length_a   1.000
_cell.length_b   1.000
_cell.length_c   1.000
_cell.angle_alpha   90.00
_cell.angle_beta   90.00
_cell.angle_gamma   90.00
#
_symmetry.space_group_name_H-M   'P 1'
#
loop_
_entity.id
_entity.type
_entity.pdbx_description
1 polymer ?
#
loop_
_entity_poly.entity_id
_entity_poly.type
_entity_poly.pdbx_seq_one_letter_code
_entity_poly.pdbx_strand_id
1 'polypeptide(L)'
;MTRPEGNPIYSLLKSLASKSVKAVVATIPDVTKFPYFWFYQVADLKRQTGITKLYAVSDDRYELGFNRNKYVREISEKDIILPSPSIETLRTSTGTKNGLGMSVDFPLPSQAILSTNDLDQFKWLNAVNSMFVSFAKESDTPVVDLHGIYERILQGNYVSDDGVRIDPSFPNGNFFSEDGIYPSAIGQAVLANEWIKVINAHYKTRIPLIRIQQFQAVLK
;
A
#
# COMPACT_ATOMS: atom_id res chain seq x y z
N MET A 1 7.91 21.53 -7.28
CA MET A 1 6.45 21.59 -7.21
C MET A 1 5.95 22.18 -8.52
N THR A 2 5.49 21.35 -9.45
CA THR A 2 4.90 21.83 -10.71
C THR A 2 3.54 22.44 -10.42
N ARG A 3 3.28 23.61 -11.03
CA ARG A 3 1.99 24.32 -10.92
C ARG A 3 0.82 23.39 -11.32
N PRO A 4 -0.37 23.56 -10.72
CA PRO A 4 -1.55 22.73 -11.00
C PRO A 4 -1.92 22.60 -12.49
N GLU A 5 -1.56 23.60 -13.29
CA GLU A 5 -1.96 23.76 -14.68
C GLU A 5 -1.24 22.82 -15.68
N GLY A 6 -0.27 22.02 -15.21
CA GLY A 6 0.42 21.01 -16.02
C GLY A 6 0.15 19.56 -15.62
N ASN A 7 -0.67 19.30 -14.60
CA ASN A 7 -0.94 17.93 -14.14
C ASN A 7 -2.07 17.29 -15.00
N PRO A 8 -1.80 16.21 -15.76
CA PRO A 8 -2.81 15.57 -16.61
C PRO A 8 -4.07 15.15 -15.86
N ILE A 9 -3.94 14.77 -14.59
CA ILE A 9 -5.07 14.38 -13.75
C ILE A 9 -5.95 15.59 -13.44
N TYR A 10 -5.35 16.74 -13.10
CA TYR A 10 -6.11 17.97 -12.85
C TYR A 10 -6.80 18.46 -14.12
N SER A 11 -6.15 18.34 -15.28
CA SER A 11 -6.77 18.65 -16.59
C SER A 11 -7.95 17.73 -16.92
N LEU A 12 -7.84 16.42 -16.64
CA LEU A 12 -8.94 15.46 -16.78
C LEU A 12 -10.11 15.85 -15.87
N LEU A 13 -9.81 16.13 -14.60
CA LEU A 13 -10.81 16.53 -13.60
C LEU A 13 -11.56 17.82 -14.03
N LYS A 14 -10.85 18.84 -14.51
CA LYS A 14 -11.46 20.04 -15.10
C LYS A 14 -12.35 19.76 -16.30
N SER A 15 -11.92 18.87 -17.20
CA SER A 15 -12.70 18.46 -18.39
C SER A 15 -13.98 17.72 -18.02
N LEU A 16 -13.97 16.94 -16.94
CA LEU A 16 -15.17 16.28 -16.41
C LEU A 16 -16.12 17.28 -15.76
N ALA A 17 -15.59 18.22 -14.95
CA ALA A 17 -16.38 19.27 -14.32
C ALA A 17 -17.09 20.15 -15.36
N SER A 18 -16.43 20.50 -16.47
CA SER A 18 -17.04 21.32 -17.53
C SER A 18 -18.20 20.63 -18.28
N LYS A 19 -18.40 19.33 -18.09
CA LYS A 19 -19.46 18.54 -18.75
C LYS A 19 -20.69 18.32 -17.86
N SER A 20 -20.75 18.93 -16.68
CA SER A 20 -21.86 18.76 -15.71
C SER A 20 -22.11 17.31 -15.32
N VAL A 21 -21.06 16.48 -15.30
CA VAL A 21 -21.14 15.07 -14.92
C VAL A 21 -21.07 14.94 -13.39
N LYS A 22 -21.94 14.13 -12.81
CA LYS A 22 -21.85 13.76 -11.38
C LYS A 22 -20.61 12.89 -11.16
N ALA A 23 -19.72 13.32 -10.29
CA ALA A 23 -18.48 12.62 -9.97
C ALA A 23 -18.34 12.36 -8.46
N VAL A 24 -17.44 11.48 -8.09
CA VAL A 24 -16.96 11.33 -6.72
C VAL A 24 -15.46 11.15 -6.82
N VAL A 25 -14.71 11.84 -5.97
CA VAL A 25 -13.25 11.71 -5.90
C VAL A 25 -12.90 10.99 -4.61
N ALA A 26 -11.80 10.26 -4.58
CA ALA A 26 -11.31 9.64 -3.36
C ALA A 26 -9.86 10.06 -3.08
N THR A 27 -9.52 10.20 -1.80
CA THR A 27 -8.11 10.24 -1.39
C THR A 27 -7.48 8.87 -1.58
N ILE A 28 -6.15 8.83 -1.70
CA ILE A 28 -5.38 7.60 -1.89
C ILE A 28 -4.85 7.16 -0.52
N PRO A 29 -5.06 5.90 -0.11
CA PRO A 29 -4.49 5.36 1.12
C PRO A 29 -2.96 5.25 1.04
N ASP A 30 -2.30 5.30 2.19
CA ASP A 30 -0.87 5.04 2.29
C ASP A 30 -0.61 3.52 2.21
N VAL A 31 -0.33 3.06 0.99
CA VAL A 31 -0.09 1.63 0.71
C VAL A 31 1.15 1.11 1.41
N THR A 32 2.11 1.98 1.78
CA THR A 32 3.32 1.54 2.50
C THR A 32 3.01 0.99 3.88
N LYS A 33 1.81 1.24 4.42
CA LYS A 33 1.34 0.69 5.69
C LYS A 33 0.61 -0.65 5.54
N PHE A 34 0.46 -1.18 4.32
CA PHE A 34 -0.30 -2.41 4.09
C PHE A 34 0.54 -3.65 4.45
N PRO A 35 -0.09 -4.77 4.87
CA PRO A 35 0.60 -5.96 5.33
C PRO A 35 1.65 -6.51 4.36
N TYR A 36 1.41 -6.43 3.04
CA TYR A 36 2.37 -6.88 2.02
C TYR A 36 3.78 -6.29 2.22
N PHE A 37 3.86 -5.02 2.62
CA PHE A 37 5.13 -4.31 2.82
C PHE A 37 5.79 -4.60 4.18
N TRP A 38 5.11 -5.32 5.08
CA TRP A 38 5.61 -5.61 6.42
C TRP A 38 5.59 -7.10 6.76
N PHE A 39 5.37 -7.94 5.76
CA PHE A 39 5.31 -9.40 5.93
C PHE A 39 6.65 -9.97 6.41
N TYR A 40 7.76 -9.38 5.95
CA TYR A 40 9.11 -9.74 6.37
C TYR A 40 9.80 -8.55 7.01
N GLN A 41 10.30 -8.74 8.22
CA GLN A 41 11.18 -7.77 8.89
C GLN A 41 12.63 -8.21 8.79
N VAL A 42 13.54 -7.25 8.63
CA VAL A 42 14.99 -7.51 8.55
C VAL A 42 15.47 -8.29 9.77
N ALA A 43 15.08 -7.86 10.98
CA ALA A 43 15.37 -8.54 12.23
C ALA A 43 14.89 -10.00 12.25
N ASP A 44 13.70 -10.28 11.72
CA ASP A 44 13.15 -11.63 11.66
C ASP A 44 13.94 -12.53 10.71
N LEU A 45 14.30 -12.02 9.54
CA LEU A 45 15.13 -12.76 8.58
C LEU A 45 16.51 -13.05 9.17
N LYS A 46 17.16 -12.07 9.80
CA LYS A 46 18.45 -12.26 10.48
C LYS A 46 18.36 -13.34 11.57
N ARG A 47 17.32 -13.28 12.40
CA ARG A 47 17.08 -14.26 13.48
C ARG A 47 16.82 -15.67 12.94
N GLN A 48 16.00 -15.81 11.90
CA GLN A 48 15.64 -17.11 11.32
C GLN A 48 16.81 -17.77 10.58
N THR A 49 17.66 -16.97 9.94
CA THR A 49 18.77 -17.45 9.11
C THR A 49 20.11 -17.51 9.84
N GLY A 50 20.25 -16.82 10.98
CA GLY A 50 21.53 -16.62 11.67
C GLY A 50 22.46 -15.61 10.98
N ILE A 51 21.98 -14.91 9.95
CA ILE A 51 22.74 -13.92 9.19
C ILE A 51 22.85 -12.61 9.98
N THR A 52 24.06 -12.06 10.08
CA THR A 52 24.28 -10.77 10.78
C THR A 52 24.13 -9.57 9.84
N LYS A 53 24.49 -9.72 8.57
CA LYS A 53 24.46 -8.67 7.55
C LYS A 53 23.75 -9.15 6.29
N LEU A 54 22.82 -8.35 5.80
CA LEU A 54 22.15 -8.56 4.53
C LEU A 54 22.57 -7.46 3.55
N TYR A 55 22.75 -7.81 2.29
CA TYR A 55 23.15 -6.90 1.22
C TYR A 55 22.16 -6.94 0.08
N ALA A 56 21.92 -5.79 -0.54
CA ALA A 56 21.08 -5.66 -1.72
C ALA A 56 21.68 -4.70 -2.74
N VAL A 57 21.31 -4.91 -4.01
CA VAL A 57 21.59 -3.98 -5.09
C VAL A 57 20.89 -2.64 -4.78
N SER A 58 21.66 -1.55 -4.81
CA SER A 58 21.17 -0.19 -4.56
C SER A 58 21.01 0.63 -5.83
N ASP A 59 21.47 0.14 -6.98
CA ASP A 59 21.48 0.87 -8.24
C ASP A 59 21.49 -0.11 -9.43
N ASP A 60 20.63 0.13 -10.42
CA ASP A 60 20.43 -0.76 -11.57
C ASP A 60 21.68 -0.91 -12.46
N ARG A 61 22.67 -0.01 -12.32
CA ARG A 61 23.99 -0.15 -12.97
C ARG A 61 24.75 -1.39 -12.54
N TYR A 62 24.33 -2.06 -11.47
CA TYR A 62 24.81 -3.40 -11.10
C TYR A 62 24.72 -4.39 -12.28
N GLU A 63 23.66 -4.31 -13.09
CA GLU A 63 23.46 -5.23 -14.22
C GLU A 63 24.44 -4.97 -15.38
N LEU A 64 25.09 -3.81 -15.43
CA LEU A 64 26.06 -3.45 -16.47
C LEU A 64 27.43 -4.15 -16.30
N GLY A 65 27.66 -4.87 -15.20
CA GLY A 65 28.79 -5.79 -15.04
C GLY A 65 30.13 -5.18 -14.58
N PHE A 66 30.33 -3.86 -14.71
CA PHE A 66 31.58 -3.21 -14.29
C PHE A 66 31.54 -2.74 -12.83
N ASN A 67 32.48 -3.23 -12.02
CA ASN A 67 32.65 -2.84 -10.60
C ASN A 67 31.33 -2.93 -9.80
N ARG A 68 30.64 -4.08 -9.92
CA ARG A 68 29.31 -4.35 -9.38
C ARG A 68 29.17 -4.01 -7.89
N ASN A 69 30.19 -4.32 -7.11
CA ASN A 69 30.18 -4.14 -5.65
C ASN A 69 30.01 -2.67 -5.23
N LYS A 70 30.26 -1.70 -6.13
CA LYS A 70 29.97 -0.27 -5.90
C LYS A 70 28.47 0.04 -5.82
N TYR A 71 27.64 -0.81 -6.43
CA TYR A 71 26.19 -0.66 -6.51
C TYR A 71 25.44 -1.58 -5.54
N VAL A 72 26.13 -2.02 -4.49
CA VAL A 72 25.60 -2.88 -3.44
C VAL A 72 25.75 -2.17 -2.10
N ARG A 73 24.74 -2.30 -1.25
CA ARG A 73 24.75 -1.75 0.11
C ARG A 73 24.28 -2.78 1.13
N GLU A 74 24.67 -2.57 2.37
CA GLU A 74 24.06 -3.27 3.51
C GLU A 74 22.60 -2.78 3.68
N ILE A 75 21.69 -3.72 3.92
CA ILE A 75 20.29 -3.48 4.24
C ILE A 75 20.20 -3.00 5.69
N SER A 76 19.47 -1.91 5.92
CA SER A 76 19.21 -1.36 7.24
C SER A 76 17.91 -1.92 7.82
N GLU A 77 17.75 -1.86 9.15
CA GLU A 77 16.48 -2.23 9.82
C GLU A 77 15.29 -1.34 9.44
N LYS A 78 15.54 -0.22 8.75
CA LYS A 78 14.50 0.69 8.24
C LYS A 78 14.05 0.36 6.82
N ASP A 79 14.76 -0.55 6.14
CA ASP A 79 14.37 -0.99 4.81
C ASP A 79 13.21 -1.98 4.91
N ILE A 80 12.32 -1.92 3.94
CA ILE A 80 11.22 -2.86 3.80
C ILE A 80 11.66 -4.02 2.90
N ILE A 81 11.42 -5.24 3.36
CA ILE A 81 11.66 -6.46 2.59
C ILE A 81 10.37 -6.87 1.88
N LEU A 82 10.41 -6.97 0.56
CA LEU A 82 9.27 -7.38 -0.25
C LEU A 82 9.22 -8.90 -0.43
N PRO A 83 8.03 -9.52 -0.32
CA PRO A 83 7.86 -10.92 -0.69
C PRO A 83 8.32 -11.20 -2.13
N SER A 84 9.33 -12.05 -2.26
CA SER A 84 9.90 -12.44 -3.55
C SER A 84 10.54 -13.83 -3.49
N PRO A 85 10.77 -14.49 -4.65
CA PRO A 85 11.46 -15.78 -4.69
C PRO A 85 12.86 -15.74 -4.04
N SER A 86 13.56 -14.60 -4.13
CA SER A 86 14.87 -14.40 -3.50
C SER A 86 14.78 -14.41 -1.98
N ILE A 87 13.76 -13.79 -1.40
CA ILE A 87 13.54 -13.79 0.05
C ILE A 87 13.10 -15.17 0.54
N GLU A 88 12.27 -15.89 -0.22
CA GLU A 88 11.90 -17.26 0.15
C GLU A 88 13.09 -18.22 0.08
N THR A 89 13.95 -18.06 -0.93
CA THR A 89 15.22 -18.82 -1.05
C THR A 89 16.13 -18.54 0.16
N LEU A 90 16.26 -17.26 0.55
CA LEU A 90 17.03 -16.84 1.72
C LEU A 90 16.50 -17.50 3.01
N ARG A 91 15.19 -17.57 3.18
CA ARG A 91 14.52 -18.08 4.38
C ARG A 91 14.57 -19.61 4.51
N THR A 92 14.44 -20.33 3.40
CA THR A 92 14.30 -21.80 3.39
C THR A 92 15.60 -22.56 3.20
N SER A 93 16.63 -21.90 2.67
CA SER A 93 17.92 -22.54 2.44
C SER A 93 18.72 -22.61 3.75
N THR A 94 18.47 -23.64 4.56
CA THR A 94 19.30 -23.98 5.71
C THR A 94 20.69 -24.43 5.23
N GLY A 95 21.59 -23.46 5.05
CA GLY A 95 22.97 -23.67 4.64
C GLY A 95 23.19 -23.85 3.13
N THR A 96 24.04 -23.00 2.56
CA THR A 96 24.93 -23.26 1.40
C THR A 96 24.48 -23.18 -0.06
N LYS A 97 23.25 -22.85 -0.47
CA LYS A 97 23.00 -22.61 -1.92
C LYS A 97 23.06 -21.11 -2.29
N ASN A 98 24.31 -20.63 -2.36
CA ASN A 98 24.81 -19.42 -3.05
C ASN A 98 25.09 -18.15 -2.20
N GLY A 99 24.80 -18.13 -0.89
CA GLY A 99 25.08 -16.95 -0.07
C GLY A 99 24.30 -15.70 -0.51
N LEU A 100 23.14 -15.89 -1.15
CA LEU A 100 22.25 -14.81 -1.61
C LEU A 100 21.91 -13.88 -0.46
N GLY A 101 22.08 -12.58 -0.66
CA GLY A 101 21.92 -11.54 0.35
C GLY A 101 23.01 -11.51 1.43
N MET A 102 23.91 -12.49 1.53
CA MET A 102 24.87 -12.58 2.66
C MET A 102 26.19 -11.85 2.42
N SER A 103 26.46 -11.44 1.17
CA SER A 103 27.70 -10.77 0.80
C SER A 103 27.47 -9.77 -0.33
N VAL A 104 28.47 -8.90 -0.55
CA VAL A 104 28.45 -7.95 -1.66
C VAL A 104 28.55 -8.61 -3.03
N ASP A 105 29.09 -9.82 -3.11
CA ASP A 105 29.26 -10.57 -4.37
C ASP A 105 27.98 -11.31 -4.78
N PHE A 106 27.08 -11.55 -3.80
CA PHE A 106 25.78 -12.21 -4.01
C PHE A 106 24.67 -11.42 -3.30
N PRO A 107 24.40 -10.16 -3.68
CA PRO A 107 23.37 -9.35 -3.03
C PRO A 107 21.96 -9.82 -3.41
N LEU A 108 20.97 -9.45 -2.59
CA LEU A 108 19.57 -9.50 -3.01
C LEU A 108 19.33 -8.53 -4.18
N PRO A 109 18.43 -8.89 -5.12
CA PRO A 109 18.07 -8.01 -6.22
C PRO A 109 17.39 -6.73 -5.69
N SER A 110 17.51 -5.62 -6.42
CA SER A 110 16.97 -4.32 -5.98
C SER A 110 15.46 -4.37 -5.73
N GLN A 111 14.73 -5.17 -6.51
CA GLN A 111 13.28 -5.33 -6.40
C GLN A 111 12.84 -6.07 -5.13
N ALA A 112 13.74 -6.71 -4.39
CA ALA A 112 13.40 -7.37 -3.13
C ALA A 112 13.30 -6.38 -1.96
N ILE A 113 13.72 -5.12 -2.13
CA ILE A 113 13.90 -4.15 -1.04
C ILE A 113 13.30 -2.81 -1.44
N LEU A 114 12.57 -2.17 -0.53
CA LEU A 114 12.31 -0.73 -0.59
C LEU A 114 13.20 -0.03 0.42
N SER A 115 14.07 0.84 -0.09
CA SER A 115 14.94 1.65 0.75
C SER A 115 14.19 2.83 1.37
N THR A 116 14.77 3.46 2.38
CA THR A 116 14.26 4.73 2.91
C THR A 116 14.14 5.82 1.84
N ASN A 117 15.00 5.81 0.82
CA ASN A 117 14.92 6.75 -0.30
C ASN A 117 13.72 6.47 -1.20
N ASP A 118 13.36 5.20 -1.39
CA ASP A 118 12.18 4.80 -2.16
C ASP A 118 10.91 5.20 -1.40
N LEU A 119 10.89 4.99 -0.08
CA LEU A 119 9.80 5.41 0.80
C LEU A 119 9.62 6.92 0.83
N ASP A 120 10.73 7.67 0.76
CA ASP A 120 10.70 9.14 0.67
C ASP A 120 10.00 9.65 -0.59
N GLN A 121 9.98 8.86 -1.68
CA GLN A 121 9.23 9.22 -2.87
C GLN A 121 7.72 9.27 -2.55
N PHE A 122 7.19 8.42 -1.67
CA PHE A 122 5.76 8.42 -1.32
C PHE A 122 5.27 9.71 -0.62
N LYS A 123 6.18 10.63 -0.24
CA LYS A 123 5.79 11.98 0.25
C LYS A 123 4.93 12.76 -0.76
N TRP A 124 4.95 12.41 -2.06
CA TRP A 124 4.05 13.00 -3.05
C TRP A 124 2.57 12.70 -2.80
N LEU A 125 2.26 11.62 -2.06
CA LEU A 125 0.89 11.19 -1.74
C LEU A 125 0.08 12.31 -1.08
N ASN A 126 0.66 12.99 -0.09
CA ASN A 126 0.00 14.09 0.61
C ASN A 126 -0.32 15.27 -0.33
N ALA A 127 0.58 15.55 -1.27
CA ALA A 127 0.37 16.60 -2.26
C ALA A 127 -0.77 16.23 -3.24
N VAL A 128 -0.85 14.96 -3.66
CA VAL A 128 -1.91 14.49 -4.55
C VAL A 128 -3.27 14.43 -3.84
N ASN A 129 -3.34 13.93 -2.61
CA ASN A 129 -4.57 13.97 -1.82
C ASN A 129 -5.05 15.41 -1.59
N SER A 130 -4.13 16.34 -1.30
CA SER A 130 -4.46 17.77 -1.16
C SER A 130 -4.99 18.37 -2.46
N MET A 131 -4.44 17.97 -3.61
CA MET A 131 -4.93 18.38 -4.94
C MET A 131 -6.35 17.87 -5.20
N PHE A 132 -6.64 16.60 -4.89
CA PHE A 132 -7.97 16.02 -5.04
C PHE A 132 -9.02 16.71 -4.18
N VAL A 133 -8.71 16.99 -2.92
CA VAL A 133 -9.60 17.72 -2.01
C VAL A 133 -9.83 19.16 -2.50
N SER A 134 -8.80 19.83 -2.99
CA SER A 134 -8.91 21.20 -3.53
C SER A 134 -9.79 21.24 -4.77
N PHE A 135 -9.56 20.33 -5.73
CA PHE A 135 -10.40 20.20 -6.91
C PHE A 135 -11.86 19.92 -6.53
N ALA A 136 -12.09 18.96 -5.63
CA ALA A 136 -13.42 18.56 -5.21
C ALA A 136 -14.21 19.73 -4.58
N LYS A 137 -13.53 20.61 -3.85
CA LYS A 137 -14.12 21.84 -3.31
C LYS A 137 -14.45 22.85 -4.42
N GLU A 138 -13.58 23.03 -5.40
CA GLU A 138 -13.79 23.95 -6.53
C GLU A 138 -14.95 23.50 -7.45
N SER A 139 -15.16 22.19 -7.59
CA SER A 139 -16.13 21.59 -8.51
C SER A 139 -17.40 21.08 -7.85
N ASP A 140 -17.65 21.40 -6.58
CA ASP A 140 -18.76 20.86 -5.77
C ASP A 140 -18.91 19.33 -5.91
N THR A 141 -17.78 18.64 -5.85
CA THR A 141 -17.70 17.18 -5.99
C THR A 141 -17.42 16.57 -4.63
N PRO A 142 -18.13 15.52 -4.21
CA PRO A 142 -17.90 14.92 -2.91
C PRO A 142 -16.62 14.07 -2.89
N VAL A 143 -16.00 13.99 -1.70
CA VAL A 143 -14.76 13.23 -1.46
C VAL A 143 -15.04 12.03 -0.56
N VAL A 144 -14.58 10.85 -0.97
CA VAL A 144 -14.43 9.67 -0.11
C VAL A 144 -13.03 9.68 0.49
N ASP A 145 -12.91 9.86 1.80
CA ASP A 145 -11.61 9.90 2.47
C ASP A 145 -11.05 8.50 2.74
N LEU A 146 -10.64 7.79 1.68
CA LEU A 146 -10.05 6.46 1.82
C LEU A 146 -8.75 6.49 2.63
N HIS A 147 -7.97 7.58 2.54
CA HIS A 147 -6.77 7.75 3.36
C HIS A 147 -7.11 7.63 4.85
N GLY A 148 -8.01 8.48 5.36
CA GLY A 148 -8.43 8.42 6.76
C GLY A 148 -9.18 7.13 7.12
N ILE A 149 -9.96 6.55 6.19
CA ILE A 149 -10.62 5.25 6.41
C ILE A 149 -9.59 4.15 6.66
N TYR A 150 -8.59 4.01 5.78
CA TYR A 150 -7.53 3.01 5.95
C TYR A 150 -6.72 3.26 7.22
N GLU A 151 -6.44 4.50 7.60
CA GLU A 151 -5.76 4.79 8.87
C GLU A 151 -6.56 4.29 10.09
N ARG A 152 -7.88 4.55 10.13
CA ARG A 152 -8.74 4.05 11.22
C ARG A 152 -8.80 2.53 11.25
N ILE A 153 -8.87 1.89 10.08
CA ILE A 153 -8.89 0.43 9.94
C ILE A 153 -7.57 -0.16 10.45
N LEU A 154 -6.42 0.34 9.98
CA LEU A 154 -5.09 -0.12 10.36
C LEU A 154 -4.79 0.09 11.85
N GLN A 155 -5.37 1.13 12.48
CA GLN A 155 -5.31 1.34 13.93
C GLN A 155 -6.23 0.40 14.72
N GLY A 156 -7.04 -0.43 14.05
CA GLY A 156 -8.01 -1.31 14.68
C GLY A 156 -9.19 -0.57 15.31
N ASN A 157 -9.50 0.64 14.84
CA ASN A 157 -10.50 1.55 15.41
C ASN A 157 -11.75 1.69 14.53
N TYR A 158 -11.96 0.76 13.58
CA TYR A 158 -13.08 0.80 12.66
C TYR A 158 -14.13 -0.26 12.99
N VAL A 159 -15.40 0.16 13.03
CA VAL A 159 -16.58 -0.70 13.16
C VAL A 159 -17.56 -0.30 12.06
N SER A 160 -18.09 -1.26 11.31
CA SER A 160 -19.08 -1.00 10.26
C SER A 160 -20.40 -0.46 10.81
N ASP A 161 -21.21 0.13 9.94
CA ASP A 161 -22.52 0.71 10.30
C ASP A 161 -23.50 -0.30 10.92
N ASP A 162 -23.31 -1.60 10.62
CA ASP A 162 -24.11 -2.68 11.19
C ASP A 162 -23.45 -3.33 12.42
N GLY A 163 -22.25 -2.94 12.83
CA GLY A 163 -21.62 -3.35 14.10
C GLY A 163 -20.53 -4.41 13.98
N VAL A 164 -20.04 -4.72 12.78
CA VAL A 164 -18.89 -5.62 12.59
C VAL A 164 -17.58 -4.87 12.85
N ARG A 165 -16.78 -5.38 13.82
CA ARG A 165 -15.41 -4.91 14.01
C ARG A 165 -14.54 -5.33 12.84
N ILE A 166 -13.81 -4.37 12.26
CA ILE A 166 -12.87 -4.61 11.19
C ILE A 166 -11.47 -4.79 11.79
N ASP A 167 -10.87 -5.95 11.53
CA ASP A 167 -9.57 -6.34 12.04
C ASP A 167 -8.54 -6.29 10.90
N PRO A 168 -7.56 -5.37 10.95
CA PRO A 168 -6.52 -5.24 9.94
C PRO A 168 -5.40 -6.27 10.11
N SER A 169 -5.43 -7.09 11.17
CA SER A 169 -4.38 -8.09 11.43
C SER A 169 -4.18 -8.99 10.20
N PHE A 170 -2.96 -9.42 9.96
CA PHE A 170 -2.63 -10.26 8.81
C PHE A 170 -1.74 -11.43 9.25
N PRO A 171 -1.98 -12.66 8.76
CA PRO A 171 -3.03 -13.06 7.80
C PRO A 171 -4.43 -13.26 8.41
N ASN A 172 -4.56 -13.22 9.75
CA ASN A 172 -5.75 -13.72 10.43
C ASN A 172 -6.90 -12.71 10.64
N GLY A 173 -6.75 -11.47 10.16
CA GLY A 173 -7.81 -10.46 10.25
C GLY A 173 -8.86 -10.62 9.15
N ASN A 174 -9.77 -9.65 9.07
CA ASN A 174 -10.91 -9.72 8.15
C ASN A 174 -10.89 -8.64 7.07
N PHE A 175 -9.94 -7.69 7.09
CA PHE A 175 -9.91 -6.60 6.13
C PHE A 175 -9.14 -6.91 4.84
N PHE A 176 -7.96 -7.52 4.92
CA PHE A 176 -7.10 -7.81 3.77
C PHE A 176 -7.36 -9.20 3.18
N SER A 177 -7.14 -9.37 1.87
CA SER A 177 -7.02 -10.68 1.21
C SER A 177 -5.68 -11.33 1.53
N GLU A 178 -5.50 -12.58 1.11
CA GLU A 178 -4.27 -13.39 1.27
C GLU A 178 -3.00 -12.76 0.68
N ASP A 179 -3.13 -11.75 -0.19
CA ASP A 179 -1.97 -11.03 -0.75
C ASP A 179 -1.50 -9.87 0.15
N GLY A 180 -2.28 -9.46 1.15
CA GLY A 180 -1.94 -8.36 2.05
C GLY A 180 -1.91 -6.97 1.38
N ILE A 181 -2.47 -6.83 0.18
CA ILE A 181 -2.57 -5.59 -0.60
C ILE A 181 -4.05 -5.22 -0.77
N TYR A 182 -4.84 -6.13 -1.32
CA TYR A 182 -6.23 -5.88 -1.64
C TYR A 182 -7.13 -6.12 -0.43
N PRO A 183 -8.27 -5.43 -0.34
CA PRO A 183 -9.28 -5.77 0.64
C PRO A 183 -9.91 -7.14 0.34
N SER A 184 -10.21 -7.90 1.41
CA SER A 184 -11.04 -9.10 1.38
C SER A 184 -12.47 -8.77 0.92
N ALA A 185 -13.35 -9.77 0.78
CA ALA A 185 -14.77 -9.52 0.52
C ALA A 185 -15.42 -8.60 1.58
N ILE A 186 -15.05 -8.76 2.86
CA ILE A 186 -15.50 -7.88 3.95
C ILE A 186 -14.92 -6.48 3.76
N GLY A 187 -13.62 -6.37 3.47
CA GLY A 187 -12.96 -5.08 3.25
C GLY A 187 -13.55 -4.31 2.06
N GLN A 188 -13.80 -4.98 0.94
CA GLN A 188 -14.45 -4.39 -0.24
C GLN A 188 -15.86 -3.88 0.10
N ALA A 189 -16.65 -4.65 0.85
CA ALA A 189 -17.99 -4.26 1.27
C ALA A 189 -17.97 -3.03 2.21
N VAL A 190 -16.99 -2.97 3.13
CA VAL A 190 -16.76 -1.81 4.00
C VAL A 190 -16.44 -0.57 3.17
N LEU A 191 -15.49 -0.66 2.24
CA LEU A 191 -15.14 0.49 1.40
C LEU A 191 -16.31 0.91 0.53
N ALA A 192 -17.03 -0.03 -0.09
CA ALA A 192 -18.21 0.27 -0.88
C ALA A 192 -19.29 1.03 -0.07
N ASN A 193 -19.49 0.67 1.19
CA ASN A 193 -20.40 1.42 2.07
C ASN A 193 -19.94 2.86 2.30
N GLU A 194 -18.64 3.11 2.43
CA GLU A 194 -18.09 4.48 2.54
C GLU A 194 -18.37 5.31 1.27
N TRP A 195 -18.22 4.71 0.09
CA TRP A 195 -18.62 5.35 -1.17
C TRP A 195 -20.12 5.65 -1.21
N ILE A 196 -20.96 4.65 -0.86
CA ILE A 196 -22.42 4.80 -0.87
C ILE A 196 -22.87 5.91 0.09
N LYS A 197 -22.28 6.00 1.28
CA LYS A 197 -22.58 7.05 2.26
C LYS A 197 -22.32 8.44 1.70
N VAL A 198 -21.15 8.64 1.08
CA VAL A 198 -20.77 9.91 0.47
C VAL A 198 -21.70 10.27 -0.69
N ILE A 199 -22.00 9.30 -1.57
CA ILE A 199 -22.93 9.49 -2.70
C ILE A 199 -24.33 9.88 -2.21
N ASN A 200 -24.90 9.13 -1.27
CA ASN A 200 -26.23 9.39 -0.73
C ASN A 200 -26.30 10.77 -0.06
N ALA A 201 -25.29 11.13 0.74
CA ALA A 201 -25.25 12.40 1.45
C ALA A 201 -25.23 13.60 0.50
N HIS A 202 -24.38 13.54 -0.54
CA HIS A 202 -24.19 14.64 -1.47
C HIS A 202 -25.29 14.69 -2.55
N TYR A 203 -25.55 13.58 -3.24
CA TYR A 203 -26.50 13.52 -4.36
C TYR A 203 -27.94 13.23 -3.98
N LYS A 204 -28.24 13.10 -2.68
CA LYS A 204 -29.58 12.83 -2.14
C LYS A 204 -30.21 11.54 -2.68
N THR A 205 -29.38 10.55 -2.97
CA THR A 205 -29.82 9.21 -3.38
C THR A 205 -30.16 8.34 -2.16
N ARG A 206 -30.73 7.16 -2.41
CA ARG A 206 -31.12 6.17 -1.39
C ARG A 206 -30.57 4.78 -1.70
N ILE A 207 -29.30 4.72 -2.09
CA ILE A 207 -28.62 3.44 -2.35
C ILE A 207 -28.46 2.72 -1.01
N PRO A 208 -28.94 1.47 -0.85
CA PRO A 208 -28.83 0.74 0.40
C PRO A 208 -27.37 0.38 0.71
N LEU A 209 -27.01 0.37 2.00
CA LEU A 209 -25.72 -0.16 2.44
C LEU A 209 -25.70 -1.68 2.36
N ILE A 210 -24.53 -2.21 2.04
CA ILE A 210 -24.21 -3.63 2.09
C ILE A 210 -24.17 -4.06 3.56
N ARG A 211 -24.84 -5.17 3.90
CA ARG A 211 -24.81 -5.77 5.24
C ARG A 211 -23.54 -6.61 5.40
N ILE A 212 -22.56 -6.08 6.13
CA ILE A 212 -21.25 -6.70 6.36
C ILE A 212 -21.38 -8.01 7.13
N GLN A 213 -22.36 -8.16 8.05
CA GLN A 213 -22.54 -9.44 8.75
C GLN A 213 -22.78 -10.63 7.81
N GLN A 214 -23.38 -10.39 6.64
CA GLN A 214 -23.68 -11.48 5.70
C GLN A 214 -22.40 -12.13 5.13
N PHE A 215 -21.27 -11.43 5.17
CA PHE A 215 -19.98 -11.93 4.70
C PHE A 215 -19.21 -12.72 5.76
N GLN A 216 -19.51 -12.55 7.05
CA GLN A 216 -18.86 -13.32 8.12
C GLN A 216 -19.19 -14.82 8.04
N ALA A 217 -20.34 -15.19 7.47
CA ALA A 217 -20.77 -16.57 7.34
C ALA A 217 -19.95 -17.38 6.30
N VAL A 218 -19.18 -16.70 5.44
CA VAL A 218 -18.43 -17.31 4.33
C VAL A 218 -17.00 -17.72 4.74
N LEU A 219 -16.52 -17.26 5.89
CA LEU A 219 -15.15 -17.52 6.37
C LEU A 219 -15.05 -18.75 7.30
N LYS A 220 -15.87 -19.79 7.08
CA LYS A 220 -15.80 -21.06 7.84
C LYS A 220 -15.04 -22.15 7.09
#